data_AF-J3GTM5-F1
#
_entry.id   AF-J3GTM5-F1
#
_cell.length_a   1.000
_cell.length_b   1.000
_cell.length_c   1.000
_cell.angle_alpha   90.00
_cell.angle_beta   90.00
_cell.angle_gamma   90.00
#
_symmetry.space_group_name_H-M   'P 1'
#
loop_
_entity.id
_entity.type
_entity.pdbx_description
1 polymer ?
#
loop_
_entity_poly.entity_id
_entity_poly.type
_entity_poly.pdbx_seq_one_letter_code
_entity_poly.pdbx_strand_id
1 'polypeptide(L)' 'MLNFGANPGAGQDLLNLTGLGITSATFAANVTITANGADTVVGIGADTIHLVGVSSAAVDQTDFILAV' A
#
# COMPACT_ATOMS: atom_id res chain seq x y z
N MET A 1 -3.85 8.09 -18.46
CA MET A 1 -2.74 8.12 -17.49
C MET A 1 -2.77 6.77 -16.79
N LEU A 2 -1.62 6.10 -16.63
CA LEU A 2 -1.53 4.84 -15.89
C LEU A 2 -1.07 5.18 -14.47
N ASN A 3 -1.93 4.96 -13.48
CA ASN A 3 -1.66 5.22 -12.06
C ASN A 3 -2.09 4.00 -11.24
N PHE A 4 -1.57 3.89 -10.01
CA PHE A 4 -2.02 2.87 -9.07
C PHE A 4 -3.49 3.12 -8.71
N GLY A 5 -4.35 2.15 -9.04
CA GLY A 5 -5.77 2.19 -8.73
C GLY A 5 -6.02 1.64 -7.32
N ALA A 6 -6.24 2.49 -6.33
CA ALA A 6 -6.56 2.02 -4.97
C ALA A 6 -8.07 1.80 -4.73
N ASN A 7 -8.90 1.84 -5.78
CA ASN A 7 -10.35 1.76 -5.67
C ASN A 7 -10.86 0.38 -6.16
N PRO A 8 -11.47 -0.44 -5.29
CA PRO A 8 -12.04 -1.74 -5.66
C PRO A 8 -13.02 -1.69 -6.84
N GLY A 9 -13.82 -0.62 -6.92
CA GLY A 9 -14.84 -0.45 -7.98
C GLY A 9 -14.29 0.02 -9.33
N ALA A 10 -13.02 0.44 -9.38
CA ALA A 10 -12.38 0.97 -10.59
C ALA A 10 -11.20 0.10 -11.08
N GLY A 11 -11.06 -1.13 -10.55
CA GLY A 11 -9.95 -2.03 -10.85
C GLY A 11 -8.75 -1.76 -9.94
N GLN A 12 -8.77 -2.35 -8.75
CA GLN A 12 -7.74 -2.13 -7.74
C GLN A 12 -6.44 -2.82 -8.11
N ASP A 13 -5.34 -2.07 -8.12
CA ASP A 13 -3.99 -2.60 -8.20
C ASP A 13 -3.56 -3.11 -6.82
N LEU A 14 -2.75 -4.16 -6.78
CA LEU A 14 -2.32 -4.78 -5.52
C LEU A 14 -0.80 -4.86 -5.41
N LEU A 15 -0.27 -4.46 -4.26
CA LEU A 15 1.13 -4.65 -3.89
C LEU A 15 1.31 -5.99 -3.18
N ASN A 16 2.12 -6.89 -3.74
CA ASN A 16 2.35 -8.21 -3.15
C ASN A 16 3.51 -8.19 -2.14
N LEU A 17 3.21 -8.39 -0.86
CA LEU A 17 4.16 -8.43 0.25
C LEU A 17 4.36 -9.83 0.84
N THR A 18 3.77 -10.87 0.24
CA THR A 18 3.87 -12.27 0.72
C THR A 18 5.31 -12.73 0.91
N GLY A 19 6.24 -12.30 0.05
CA GLY A 19 7.66 -12.64 0.13
C GLY A 19 8.38 -12.06 1.36
N LEU A 20 7.78 -11.10 2.05
CA LEU A 20 8.31 -10.51 3.28
C LEU A 20 7.75 -11.18 4.55
N GLY A 21 6.83 -12.13 4.41
CA GLY A 21 6.20 -12.81 5.55
C GLY A 21 5.23 -11.92 6.36
N ILE A 22 4.82 -10.78 5.82
CA ILE A 22 3.86 -9.89 6.47
C ILE A 22 2.46 -10.49 6.34
N THR A 23 1.84 -10.81 7.46
CA THR A 23 0.44 -11.25 7.57
C THR A 23 -0.47 -10.08 7.96
N SER A 24 -1.79 -10.26 7.84
CA SER A 24 -2.77 -9.24 8.30
C SER A 24 -2.56 -8.84 9.76
N ALA A 25 -2.21 -9.80 10.63
CA ALA A 25 -1.96 -9.55 12.06
C ALA A 25 -0.71 -8.68 12.30
N THR A 26 0.30 -8.79 11.42
CA THR A 26 1.56 -8.04 11.55
C THR A 26 1.62 -6.77 10.71
N PHE A 27 0.62 -6.53 9.86
CA PHE A 27 0.63 -5.45 8.87
C PHE A 27 0.87 -4.07 9.50
N ALA A 28 0.07 -3.68 10.49
CA ALA A 28 0.17 -2.35 11.11
C ALA A 28 1.50 -2.12 11.86
N ALA A 29 2.21 -3.20 12.22
CA ALA A 29 3.52 -3.10 12.86
C ALA A 29 4.67 -2.96 11.84
N ASN A 30 4.46 -3.36 10.58
CA ASN A 30 5.50 -3.44 9.56
C ASN A 30 5.28 -2.50 8.38
N VAL A 31 4.04 -2.05 8.16
CA VAL A 31 3.63 -1.20 7.04
C VAL A 31 3.06 0.11 7.57
N THR A 32 3.57 1.22 7.06
CA THR A 32 2.98 2.55 7.27
C THR A 32 2.47 3.09 5.95
N ILE A 33 1.38 3.85 6.00
CA ILE A 33 0.80 4.53 4.84
C ILE A 33 0.68 6.00 5.25
N THR A 34 1.50 6.87 4.64
CA THR A 34 1.58 8.27 5.01
C THR A 34 1.43 9.17 3.80
N ALA A 35 0.78 10.33 4.00
CA ALA A 35 0.68 11.34 2.97
C ALA A 35 2.03 12.06 2.79
N ASN A 36 2.41 12.31 1.55
CA ASN A 36 3.47 13.23 1.16
C ASN A 36 2.90 14.23 0.15
N GLY A 37 2.22 15.26 0.65
CA GLY A 37 1.42 16.15 -0.20
C GLY A 37 0.23 15.41 -0.80
N ALA A 38 0.14 15.37 -2.14
CA ALA A 38 -0.90 14.63 -2.87
C ALA A 38 -0.55 13.14 -3.11
N ASP A 39 0.68 12.75 -2.75
CA ASP A 39 1.22 11.42 -2.97
C ASP A 39 1.10 10.56 -1.70
N THR A 40 1.29 9.24 -1.86
CA THR A 40 1.35 8.29 -0.75
C THR A 40 2.75 7.69 -0.65
N VAL A 41 3.31 7.67 0.56
CA VAL A 41 4.51 6.90 0.89
C VAL A 41 4.08 5.68 1.70
N VAL A 42 4.37 4.49 1.17
CA VAL A 42 4.21 3.22 1.87
C VAL A 42 5.56 2.85 2.46
N GLY A 43 5.69 2.89 3.79
CA GLY A 43 6.87 2.39 4.50
C GLY A 43 6.74 0.90 4.77
N ILE A 44 7.80 0.13 4.56
CA ILE A 44 7.86 -1.32 4.82
C ILE A 44 9.17 -1.60 5.56
N GLY A 45 9.12 -1.71 6.88
CA GLY A 45 10.33 -1.75 7.70
C GLY A 45 11.19 -0.49 7.48
N ALA A 46 12.38 -0.65 6.90
CA ALA A 46 13.29 0.46 6.58
C ALA A 46 13.14 0.98 5.13
N ASP A 47 12.40 0.26 4.28
CA ASP A 47 12.23 0.56 2.87
C ASP A 47 10.96 1.39 2.62
N THR A 48 10.89 2.05 1.45
CA THR A 48 9.73 2.87 1.07
C THR A 48 9.35 2.69 -0.39
N ILE A 49 8.04 2.71 -0.67
CA ILE A 49 7.45 2.81 -2.00
C ILE A 49 6.71 4.15 -2.09
N HIS A 50 6.91 4.90 -3.19
CA HIS A 50 6.25 6.19 -3.41
C HIS A 50 5.21 6.09 -4.53
N LEU A 51 3.94 6.27 -4.19
CA LEU A 51 2.81 6.28 -5.12
C LEU A 51 2.45 7.73 -5.47
N VAL A 52 2.93 8.17 -6.63
CA VAL A 52 2.74 9.55 -7.11
C VAL A 52 1.30 9.78 -7.59
N GLY A 53 0.68 10.86 -7.12
CA GLY A 53 -0.68 11.26 -7.44
C GLY A 53 -1.78 10.39 -6.81
N VAL A 54 -1.43 9.56 -5.83
CA VAL A 54 -2.36 8.68 -5.11
C VAL A 54 -2.58 9.23 -3.70
N SER A 55 -3.83 9.54 -3.37
CA SER A 55 -4.21 9.98 -2.03
C SER A 55 -4.06 8.85 -1.01
N SER A 56 -3.38 9.10 0.09
CA SER A 56 -3.18 8.10 1.15
C SER A 56 -4.49 7.71 1.84
N ALA A 57 -5.53 8.53 1.74
CA ALA A 57 -6.86 8.21 2.24
C ALA A 57 -7.59 7.15 1.40
N ALA A 58 -7.10 6.87 0.19
CA ALA A 58 -7.64 5.83 -0.68
C ALA A 58 -6.88 4.50 -0.55
N VAL A 59 -5.73 4.48 0.12
CA VAL A 59 -4.89 3.27 0.26
C VAL A 59 -5.10 2.68 1.66
N ASP A 60 -5.46 1.40 1.72
CA ASP A 60 -5.61 0.64 2.96
C ASP A 60 -5.03 -0.78 2.85
N GLN A 61 -5.25 -1.63 3.85
CA GLN A 61 -4.69 -2.99 3.87
C GLN A 61 -5.17 -3.85 2.68
N THR A 62 -6.33 -3.56 2.09
CA THR A 62 -6.89 -4.33 0.97
C THR A 62 -6.13 -4.11 -0.33
N ASP A 63 -5.33 -3.06 -0.44
CA ASP A 63 -4.39 -2.81 -1.54
C ASP A 63 -3.15 -3.73 -1.52
N PHE A 64 -3.06 -4.65 -0.55
CA PHE A 64 -1.90 -5.51 -0.35
C PHE A 64 -2.26 -7.00 -0.34
N ILE A 65 -1.44 -7.80 -1.02
CA ILE A 65 -1.47 -9.26 -0.90
C ILE A 65 -0.50 -9.65 0.23
N LEU A 66 -1.04 -10.25 1.29
CA LEU A 66 -0.33 -10.60 2.50
C LEU A 66 -0.09 -12.11 2.59
N ALA A 67 0.92 -12.50 3.37
CA ALA A 67 1.11 -13.89 3.76
C ALA A 67 -0.06 -14.38 4.61
N VAL A 68 -0.28 -15.69 4.57
CA VAL A 68 -1.32 -16.40 5.35
C VAL A 68 -0.96 -16.41 6.83
#